data_AF-A0A963WVX5-F1
#
_entry.id   AF-A0A963WVX5-F1
#
_cell.length_a   1.000
_cell.length_b   1.000
_cell.length_c   1.000
_cell.angle_alpha   90.00
_cell.angle_beta   90.00
_cell.angle_gamma   90.00
#
_symmetry.space_group_name_H-M   'P 1'
#
loop_
_entity.id
_entity.type
_entity.pdbx_description
1 polymer ?
#
loop_
_entity_poly.entity_id
_entity_poly.type
_entity_poly.pdbx_seq_one_letter_code
_entity_poly.pdbx_strand_id
1 'polypeptide(L)'
;EAMAMARPVLLTPEAATGIDATDGEHFAVAADDAALVGRALALLADGPGSLAMAAAARRYVVDQQDWSAMLAGLPELLGHRLPGNRRDAA
;
A
#
# COMPACT_ATOMS: atom_id res chain seq x y z
N GLU A 1 1.04 0.95 8.47
CA GLU A 1 2.02 0.15 9.27
C GLU A 1 2.00 -1.34 8.97
N ALA A 2 0.84 -2.02 8.96
CA ALA A 2 0.78 -3.47 8.71
C ALA A 2 1.48 -3.92 7.40
N MET A 3 1.29 -3.17 6.31
CA MET A 3 2.00 -3.38 5.03
C MET A 3 3.52 -3.26 5.18
N ALA A 4 4.00 -2.26 5.93
CA ALA A 4 5.43 -2.07 6.21
C ALA A 4 6.02 -3.29 6.93
N MET A 5 5.25 -3.94 7.79
CA MET A 5 5.64 -5.13 8.54
C MET A 5 5.48 -6.45 7.76
N ALA A 6 5.24 -6.38 6.44
CA ALA A 6 4.98 -7.56 5.60
C ALA A 6 3.88 -8.47 6.19
N ARG A 7 2.78 -7.86 6.66
CA ARG A 7 1.58 -8.59 7.10
C ARG A 7 0.54 -8.56 5.98
N PRO A 8 -0.13 -9.68 5.66
CA PRO A 8 -1.30 -9.65 4.78
C PRO A 8 -2.37 -8.72 5.40
N VAL A 9 -2.92 -7.81 4.60
CA VAL A 9 -3.92 -6.83 5.06
C VAL A 9 -5.21 -7.04 4.29
N LEU A 10 -6.31 -7.20 5.02
CA LEU A 10 -7.67 -7.12 4.49
C LEU A 10 -8.35 -5.92 5.15
N LEU A 11 -8.98 -5.08 4.34
CA LEU A 11 -9.61 -3.84 4.80
C LEU A 11 -10.87 -3.50 3.98
N THR A 12 -11.63 -2.52 4.44
CA THR A 12 -12.81 -2.01 3.72
C THR A 12 -12.41 -1.00 2.64
N PRO A 13 -13.27 -0.70 1.65
CA PRO A 13 -12.97 0.31 0.63
C PRO A 13 -12.65 1.70 1.21
N GLU A 14 -13.30 2.07 2.31
CA GLU A 14 -13.08 3.36 2.98
C GLU A 14 -11.68 3.42 3.58
N ALA A 15 -11.21 2.32 4.19
CA ALA A 15 -9.86 2.23 4.73
C ALA A 15 -8.76 2.19 3.64
N ALA A 16 -9.12 1.84 2.39
CA ALA A 16 -8.20 1.84 1.26
C ALA A 16 -8.01 3.25 0.67
N THR A 17 -8.90 4.17 1.00
CA THR A 17 -8.89 5.53 0.45
C THR A 17 -7.60 6.25 0.86
N GLY A 18 -6.92 6.84 -0.12
CA GLY A 18 -5.66 7.57 0.10
C GLY A 18 -4.41 6.69 0.18
N ILE A 19 -4.54 5.37 -0.03
CA ILE A 19 -3.42 4.47 -0.23
C ILE A 19 -3.34 4.15 -1.72
N ASP A 20 -2.30 4.62 -2.39
CA ASP A 20 -2.10 4.43 -3.84
C ASP A 20 -1.56 3.02 -4.17
N ALA A 21 -2.25 2.01 -3.66
CA ALA A 21 -1.89 0.61 -3.75
C ALA A 21 -3.05 -0.22 -4.31
N THR A 22 -2.75 -1.46 -4.73
CA THR A 22 -3.63 -2.24 -5.58
C THR A 22 -4.26 -3.41 -4.82
N ASP A 23 -5.59 -3.55 -4.91
CA ASP A 23 -6.32 -4.70 -4.37
C ASP A 23 -5.89 -5.99 -5.07
N GLY A 24 -5.64 -7.04 -4.29
CA GLY A 24 -5.11 -8.33 -4.70
C GLY A 24 -3.59 -8.40 -4.81
N GLU A 25 -2.89 -7.26 -4.83
CA GLU A 25 -1.42 -7.21 -4.96
C GLU A 25 -0.75 -6.71 -3.67
N HIS A 26 -1.21 -5.58 -3.13
CA HIS A 26 -0.62 -4.95 -1.94
C HIS A 26 -1.49 -5.14 -0.69
N PHE A 27 -2.80 -5.30 -0.87
CA PHE A 27 -3.77 -5.63 0.18
C PHE A 27 -4.97 -6.32 -0.46
N ALA A 28 -5.93 -6.75 0.36
CA ALA A 28 -7.24 -7.18 -0.09
C ALA A 28 -8.34 -6.20 0.37
N VAL A 29 -9.33 -5.97 -0.49
CA VAL A 29 -10.51 -5.14 -0.17
C VAL A 29 -11.79 -5.97 -0.20
N ALA A 30 -12.70 -5.73 0.75
CA ALA A 30 -14.07 -6.23 0.73
C ALA A 30 -15.01 -5.27 1.48
N ALA A 31 -16.25 -5.11 0.99
CA ALA A 31 -17.14 -4.00 1.38
C ALA A 31 -18.15 -4.31 2.50
N ASP A 32 -18.58 -5.57 2.65
CA ASP A 32 -19.58 -5.98 3.64
C ASP A 32 -19.09 -7.17 4.50
N ASP A 33 -19.80 -7.45 5.58
CA ASP A 33 -19.42 -8.48 6.56
C ASP A 33 -19.23 -9.86 5.91
N ALA A 34 -20.14 -10.26 5.02
CA ALA A 34 -20.07 -11.56 4.37
C ALA A 34 -18.88 -11.63 3.41
N ALA A 35 -18.63 -10.55 2.67
CA ALA A 35 -17.50 -10.42 1.76
C ALA A 35 -16.16 -10.40 2.52
N LEU A 36 -16.07 -9.69 3.65
CA LEU A 36 -14.90 -9.68 4.53
C LEU A 36 -14.59 -11.07 5.07
N VAL A 37 -15.60 -11.78 5.58
CA VAL A 37 -15.43 -13.16 6.05
C VAL A 37 -14.95 -14.07 4.92
N GLY A 38 -15.60 -14.01 3.76
CA GLY A 38 -15.20 -14.81 2.60
C GLY A 38 -13.77 -14.53 2.15
N ARG A 39 -13.39 -13.25 2.06
CA ARG A 39 -12.04 -12.84 1.66
C ARG A 39 -10.99 -13.22 2.71
N ALA A 40 -11.31 -13.11 4.00
CA ALA A 40 -10.43 -13.55 5.07
C ALA A 40 -10.18 -15.06 5.02
N LEU A 41 -11.23 -15.86 4.83
CA LEU A 41 -11.10 -17.32 4.69
C LEU A 41 -10.27 -17.70 3.46
N ALA A 42 -10.45 -17.01 2.32
CA ALA A 42 -9.65 -17.23 1.13
C ALA A 42 -8.16 -16.95 1.36
N LEU A 43 -7.82 -15.84 2.03
CA LEU A 43 -6.44 -15.51 2.40
C LEU A 43 -5.84 -16.55 3.36
N LEU A 44 -6.60 -17.01 4.35
CA LEU A 44 -6.15 -18.05 5.28
C LEU A 44 -5.94 -19.41 4.61
N ALA A 45 -6.76 -19.73 3.60
CA ALA A 45 -6.63 -20.96 2.83
C ALA A 45 -5.42 -20.94 1.88
N ASP A 46 -5.08 -19.77 1.33
CA ASP A 46 -3.89 -19.57 0.48
C ASP A 46 -2.78 -18.81 1.23
N GLY A 47 -2.12 -19.53 2.14
CA GLY A 47 -0.96 -19.01 2.88
C GLY A 47 0.17 -18.49 1.97
N PRO A 48 0.62 -19.25 0.95
CA PRO A 48 1.64 -18.79 0.02
C PRO A 48 1.27 -17.50 -0.72
N GLY A 49 0.06 -17.41 -1.29
CA GLY A 49 -0.41 -16.21 -1.97
C GLY A 49 -0.52 -15.01 -1.03
N SER A 50 -1.05 -15.22 0.19
CA SER A 50 -1.13 -14.18 1.21
C SER A 50 0.25 -13.64 1.61
N LEU A 51 1.25 -14.51 1.76
CA LEU A 51 2.62 -14.09 2.07
C LEU A 51 3.28 -13.36 0.89
N ALA A 52 2.96 -13.75 -0.36
CA ALA A 52 3.42 -13.04 -1.55
C ALA A 52 2.85 -11.62 -1.62
N MET A 53 1.54 -11.47 -1.38
CA MET A 53 0.85 -10.17 -1.27
C MET A 53 1.48 -9.31 -0.17
N ALA A 54 1.75 -9.90 1.00
CA ALA A 54 2.39 -9.19 2.11
C ALA A 54 3.81 -8.71 1.80
N ALA A 55 4.59 -9.52 1.06
CA ALA A 55 5.91 -9.13 0.60
C ALA A 55 5.84 -8.00 -0.45
N ALA A 56 4.86 -8.03 -1.35
CA ALA A 56 4.61 -6.94 -2.30
C ALA A 56 4.22 -5.65 -1.58
N ALA A 57 3.32 -5.73 -0.60
CA ALA A 57 2.93 -4.62 0.25
C ALA A 57 4.14 -3.94 0.93
N ARG A 58 5.08 -4.74 1.46
CA ARG A 58 6.30 -4.19 2.07
C ARG A 58 7.19 -3.48 1.05
N ARG A 59 7.39 -4.04 -0.14
CA ARG A 59 8.15 -3.38 -1.20
C ARG A 59 7.53 -2.05 -1.59
N TYR A 60 6.21 -2.05 -1.84
CA TYR A 60 5.46 -0.83 -2.12
C TYR A 60 5.69 0.25 -1.04
N VAL A 61 5.64 -0.11 0.25
CA VAL A 61 5.88 0.87 1.31
C VAL A 61 7.30 1.42 1.28
N VAL A 62 8.31 0.56 1.10
CA VAL A 62 9.73 1.00 1.05
C VAL A 62 9.99 1.88 -0.16
N ASP A 63 9.42 1.54 -1.31
CA ASP A 63 9.70 2.22 -2.57
C ASP A 63 8.89 3.52 -2.70
N GLN A 64 7.62 3.51 -2.29
CA GLN A 64 6.65 4.57 -2.60
C GLN A 64 6.17 5.35 -1.38
N GLN A 65 6.36 4.85 -0.15
CA GLN A 65 5.83 5.47 1.07
C GLN A 65 6.93 5.79 2.10
N ASP A 66 8.21 5.69 1.71
CA ASP A 66 9.33 6.18 2.53
C ASP A 66 9.26 7.71 2.67
N TRP A 67 9.70 8.22 3.82
CA TRP A 67 9.71 9.66 4.08
C TRP A 67 10.48 10.46 3.04
N SER A 68 11.60 9.92 2.54
CA SER A 68 12.40 10.58 1.52
C SER A 68 11.62 10.73 0.21
N ALA A 69 10.87 9.69 -0.18
CA ALA A 69 10.02 9.71 -1.37
C ALA A 69 8.84 10.68 -1.20
N MET A 70 8.13 10.58 -0.06
CA MET A 70 6.96 11.42 0.22
C MET A 70 7.28 12.90 0.35
N LEU A 71 8.47 13.24 0.87
CA LEU A 71 8.89 14.63 1.08
C LEU A 71 9.69 15.20 -0.10
N ALA A 72 9.94 14.44 -1.17
CA ALA A 72 10.75 14.90 -2.31
C ALA A 72 10.20 16.17 -2.97
N GLY A 73 8.88 16.37 -2.96
CA GLY A 73 8.22 17.57 -3.50
C GLY A 73 8.10 18.73 -2.51
N LEU A 74 8.34 18.51 -1.21
CA LEU A 74 8.15 19.54 -0.18
C LEU A 74 9.03 20.78 -0.38
N PRO A 75 10.32 20.68 -0.78
CA PRO A 75 11.14 21.86 -1.03
C PRO A 75 10.54 22.81 -2.07
N GLU A 76 9.97 22.27 -3.16
CA GLU A 76 9.31 23.09 -4.20
C GLU A 76 8.10 23.84 -3.64
N LEU A 77 7.27 23.16 -2.82
CA LEU A 77 6.10 23.76 -2.18
C LEU A 77 6.47 24.87 -1.19
N LEU A 78 7.65 24.77 -0.57
CA LEU A 78 8.19 25.78 0.33
C LEU A 78 8.96 26.90 -0.40
N GLY A 79 9.03 26.87 -1.74
CA GLY A 79 9.72 27.87 -2.55
C GLY A 79 11.24 27.66 -2.66
N HIS A 80 11.75 26.51 -2.22
CA HIS A 80 13.15 26.11 -2.41
C HIS A 80 13.31 25.43 -3.78
N ARG A 81 13.95 26.11 -4.74
CA ARG A 81 14.27 25.54 -6.05
C ARG A 81 15.50 24.63 -5.94
N LEU A 82 15.29 23.31 -5.89
CA LEU A 82 16.37 22.33 -5.99
C LEU A 82 16.70 22.05 -7.47
N PRO A 83 17.96 22.08 -7.90
CA PRO A 83 18.32 21.69 -9.26
C PRO A 83 18.10 20.18 -9.47
N GLY A 84 17.14 19.80 -10.33
CA GLY A 84 17.11 18.48 -10.97
C GLY A 84 16.00 17.48 -10.59
N ASN A 85 14.91 17.86 -9.93
CA ASN A 85 13.89 16.87 -9.53
C ASN A 85 12.88 16.60 -10.66
N ARG A 86 13.00 15.44 -11.35
CA ARG A 86 11.95 14.91 -12.22
C ARG A 86 10.98 14.11 -11.34
N ARG A 87 9.71 14.51 -11.33
CA ARG A 87 8.63 13.72 -10.73
C ARG A 87 8.35 12.52 -11.65
N ASP A 88 8.58 11.31 -11.16
CA ASP A 88 7.96 10.10 -11.71
C ASP A 88 7.13 9.49 -10.57
N ALA A 89 5.92 10.00 -10.39
CA ALA A 89 4.85 9.30 -9.69
C ALA A 89 3.65 9.36 -10.65
N ALA A 90 3.37 8.21 -11.27
CA ALA A 90 2.22 7.96 -12.12
C ALA A 90 1.19 7.18 -11.32
#